data_AF-A0A959GXG7-F1
#
_entry.id   AF-A0A959GXG7-F1
#
_cell.length_a   1.000
_cell.length_b   1.000
_cell.length_c   1.000
_cell.angle_alpha   90.00
_cell.angle_beta   90.00
_cell.angle_gamma   90.00
#
_symmetry.space_group_name_H-M   'P 1'
#
loop_
_entity.id
_entity.type
_entity.pdbx_description
1 polymer ?
#
loop_
_entity_poly.entity_id
_entity_poly.type
_entity_poly.pdbx_seq_one_letter_code
_entity_poly.pdbx_strand_id
1 'polypeptide(L)'
;EIDLPEHSKGQVAPLTLQILVENALKHNEISKARPLTIRIFRENGAIVVRNNLQSKNTLPESTGVGLANIQTRYRVLSEKEVLISDNDGFFTVKVPILAETNLQNPQ
;
A
#
# COMPACT_ATOMS: atom_id res chain seq x y z
N GLU A 1 -9.15 -5.62 -5.59
CA GLU A 1 -9.22 -4.91 -6.89
C GLU A 1 -7.86 -4.26 -7.15
N ILE A 2 -7.33 -4.39 -8.36
CA ILE A 2 -6.08 -3.73 -8.77
C ILE A 2 -6.45 -2.85 -9.95
N ASP A 3 -6.24 -1.55 -9.80
CA ASP A 3 -6.53 -0.53 -10.81
C ASP A 3 -5.25 0.24 -11.13
N LEU A 4 -4.48 -0.30 -12.08
CA LEU A 4 -3.22 0.25 -12.56
C LEU A 4 -3.31 0.40 -14.09
N PRO A 5 -3.34 1.63 -14.63
CA PRO A 5 -3.52 1.83 -16.07
C PRO A 5 -2.35 1.22 -16.86
N GLU A 6 -2.67 0.45 -17.91
CA GLU A 6 -1.74 -0.43 -18.66
C GLU A 6 -0.50 0.27 -19.23
N HIS A 7 -0.55 1.58 -19.47
CA HIS A 7 0.54 2.35 -20.07
C HIS A 7 1.40 3.12 -19.06
N SER A 8 1.12 2.99 -17.75
CA SER A 8 1.84 3.71 -16.71
C SER A 8 2.94 2.85 -16.12
N LYS A 9 4.19 3.05 -16.55
CA LYS A 9 5.34 2.37 -15.94
C LYS A 9 5.67 3.00 -14.59
N GLY A 10 6.07 2.17 -13.64
CA GLY A 10 6.34 2.59 -12.26
C GLY A 10 7.10 1.51 -11.51
N GLN A 11 8.09 1.90 -10.73
CA GLN A 11 8.79 1.01 -9.81
C GLN A 11 8.47 1.38 -8.36
N VAL A 12 8.24 0.35 -7.55
CA VAL A 12 8.20 0.44 -6.08
C VAL A 12 9.35 -0.37 -5.50
N ALA A 13 9.76 -0.06 -4.28
CA ALA A 13 10.83 -0.82 -3.64
C ALA A 13 10.44 -2.32 -3.54
N PRO A 14 11.39 -3.26 -3.64
CA PRO A 14 11.09 -4.69 -3.59
C PRO A 14 10.30 -5.07 -2.33
N LEU A 15 9.41 -6.06 -2.45
CA LEU A 15 8.55 -6.58 -1.37
C LEU A 15 7.53 -5.58 -0.78
N THR A 16 7.48 -4.32 -1.23
CA THR A 16 6.56 -3.31 -0.67
C THR A 16 5.10 -3.78 -0.73
N LEU A 17 4.61 -4.15 -1.91
CA LEU A 17 3.21 -4.57 -2.07
C LEU A 17 2.91 -5.86 -1.31
N GLN A 18 3.85 -6.81 -1.30
CA GLN A 18 3.70 -8.06 -0.56
C GLN A 18 3.50 -7.78 0.93
N ILE A 19 4.39 -6.98 1.54
CA ILE A 19 4.31 -6.64 2.97
C ILE A 19 2.99 -5.90 3.28
N LEU A 20 2.52 -5.03 2.40
CA LEU A 20 1.26 -4.30 2.61
C LEU A 20 0.02 -5.21 2.51
N VAL A 21 0.02 -6.16 1.57
CA VAL A 21 -1.04 -7.17 1.47
C VAL A 21 -1.01 -8.11 2.66
N GLU A 22 0.16 -8.58 3.10
CA GLU A 22 0.31 -9.40 4.29
C GLU A 22 -0.19 -8.68 5.56
N ASN A 23 0.11 -7.38 5.70
CA ASN A 23 -0.43 -6.57 6.80
C ASN A 23 -1.95 -6.53 6.79
N ALA A 24 -2.57 -6.28 5.63
CA ALA A 24 -4.02 -6.27 5.50
C ALA A 24 -4.64 -7.62 5.89
N LEU A 25 -4.04 -8.74 5.45
CA LEU A 25 -4.51 -10.08 5.79
C LEU A 25 -4.34 -10.42 7.28
N LYS A 26 -3.20 -10.02 7.86
CA LYS A 26 -2.86 -10.30 9.25
C LYS A 26 -3.81 -9.58 10.19
N HIS A 27 -3.97 -8.27 10.03
CA HIS A 27 -4.65 -7.40 11.00
C HIS A 27 -6.19 -7.40 10.89
N ASN A 28 -6.75 -7.88 9.78
CA ASN A 28 -8.21 -7.89 9.57
C ASN A 28 -8.84 -9.27 9.77
N GLU A 29 -10.02 -9.29 10.36
CA GLU A 29 -10.95 -10.43 10.37
C GLU A 29 -11.41 -10.69 8.94
N ILE A 30 -11.28 -11.93 8.48
CA ILE A 30 -11.68 -12.33 7.12
C ILE A 30 -12.73 -13.41 7.27
N SER A 31 -13.98 -13.10 6.96
CA SER A 31 -15.08 -14.07 6.99
C SER A 31 -16.04 -13.84 5.83
N LYS A 32 -16.90 -14.82 5.55
CA LYS A 32 -17.93 -14.67 4.51
C LYS A 32 -18.90 -13.51 4.82
N ALA A 33 -19.17 -13.26 6.11
CA ALA A 33 -20.02 -12.17 6.56
C ALA A 33 -19.32 -10.81 6.57
N ARG A 34 -17.99 -10.80 6.71
CA ARG A 34 -17.14 -9.60 6.76
C ARG A 34 -15.97 -9.80 5.79
N PRO A 35 -16.20 -9.61 4.47
CA PRO A 35 -15.14 -9.78 3.49
C PRO A 35 -14.12 -8.65 3.58
N LEU A 36 -12.84 -9.01 3.50
CA LEU A 36 -11.74 -8.06 3.36
C LEU A 36 -11.61 -7.66 1.89
N THR A 37 -11.63 -6.35 1.64
CA THR A 37 -11.45 -5.74 0.33
C THR A 37 -10.16 -4.96 0.32
N ILE A 38 -9.20 -5.41 -0.49
CA ILE A 38 -7.94 -4.70 -0.74
C ILE A 38 -8.01 -4.05 -2.11
N ARG A 39 -7.73 -2.75 -2.19
CA ARG A 39 -7.64 -1.96 -3.43
C ARG A 39 -6.20 -1.48 -3.59
N ILE A 40 -5.62 -1.73 -4.76
CA ILE A 40 -4.28 -1.26 -5.13
C ILE A 40 -4.43 -0.41 -6.37
N PHE A 41 -4.06 0.87 -6.29
CA PHE A 41 -4.26 1.79 -7.40
C PHE A 41 -3.19 2.88 -7.44
N ARG A 42 -3.09 3.58 -8.57
CA ARG A 42 -2.18 4.71 -8.74
C ARG A 42 -2.91 6.02 -8.43
N GLU A 43 -2.30 6.88 -7.63
CA GLU A 43 -2.84 8.21 -7.30
C GLU A 43 -1.69 9.18 -7.09
N ASN A 44 -1.69 10.33 -7.78
CA ASN A 44 -0.77 11.45 -7.56
C ASN A 44 0.73 11.05 -7.47
N GLY A 45 1.18 10.16 -8.36
CA GLY A 45 2.59 9.70 -8.39
C GLY A 45 2.96 8.68 -7.30
N ALA A 46 1.96 8.08 -6.64
CA ALA A 46 2.12 7.03 -5.65
C ALA A 46 1.30 5.79 -6.03
N ILE A 47 1.72 4.63 -5.52
CA ILE A 47 0.86 3.45 -5.41
C ILE A 47 0.17 3.49 -4.05
N VAL A 48 -1.14 3.35 -4.06
CA VAL A 48 -2.00 3.34 -2.88
C VAL A 48 -2.46 1.92 -2.65
N VAL A 49 -2.20 1.39 -1.45
CA VAL A 49 -2.77 0.13 -0.96
C VAL A 49 -3.76 0.46 0.14
N ARG A 50 -5.03 0.15 -0.08
CA ARG A 50 -6.13 0.46 0.83
C ARG A 50 -6.92 -0.80 1.16
N ASN A 51 -7.20 -1.05 2.44
CA ASN A 51 -8.15 -2.07 2.86
C ASN A 51 -9.22 -1.50 3.78
N ASN A 52 -10.43 -2.05 3.74
CA ASN A 52 -11.44 -1.76 4.77
C ASN A 52 -10.96 -2.31 6.12
N LEU A 53 -11.30 -1.60 7.20
CA LEU A 53 -10.91 -1.96 8.56
C LEU A 53 -11.89 -2.96 9.16
N GLN A 54 -11.33 -4.07 9.60
CA GLN A 54 -12.03 -5.16 10.26
C GLN A 54 -11.13 -5.71 11.38
N SER A 55 -10.70 -4.84 12.30
CA SER A 55 -9.70 -5.16 13.33
C SER A 55 -9.99 -6.49 14.05
N LYS A 56 -9.01 -7.40 14.05
CA LYS A 56 -9.07 -8.60 14.90
C LYS A 56 -8.82 -8.18 16.36
N ASN A 57 -9.82 -8.33 17.21
CA ASN A 57 -9.69 -8.04 18.65
C ASN A 57 -8.78 -9.03 19.42
N THR A 58 -8.26 -10.07 18.76
CA THR A 58 -7.54 -11.19 19.39
C THR A 58 -6.04 -11.23 19.09
N LEU A 59 -5.51 -10.28 18.30
CA LEU A 59 -4.08 -10.26 18.00
C LEU A 59 -3.29 -9.56 19.12
N PRO A 60 -2.11 -10.05 19.49
CA PRO A 60 -1.15 -9.25 20.24
C PRO A 60 -0.82 -7.97 19.47
N GLU A 61 -0.39 -6.93 20.19
CA GLU A 61 0.00 -5.65 19.59
C GLU A 61 0.89 -5.85 18.36
N SER A 62 0.59 -5.10 17.29
CA SER A 62 1.41 -5.15 16.08
C SER A 62 2.83 -4.73 16.42
N THR A 63 3.81 -5.53 15.99
CA THR A 63 5.23 -5.16 16.15
C THR A 63 5.63 -4.01 15.23
N GLY A 64 4.78 -3.60 14.28
CA GLY A 64 5.04 -2.49 13.35
C GLY A 64 6.19 -2.71 12.35
N VAL A 65 6.89 -3.85 12.44
CA VAL A 65 8.13 -4.13 11.71
C VAL A 65 7.97 -4.00 10.20
N GLY A 66 6.83 -4.46 9.66
CA GLY A 66 6.56 -4.40 8.22
C GLY A 66 6.51 -2.97 7.68
N LEU A 67 5.76 -2.09 8.35
CA LEU A 67 5.66 -0.67 7.96
C LEU A 67 6.97 0.08 8.21
N ALA A 68 7.63 -0.16 9.35
CA ALA A 68 8.93 0.43 9.64
C ALA A 68 9.99 0.06 8.59
N ASN A 69 9.99 -1.19 8.11
CA ASN A 69 10.88 -1.66 7.05
C ASN A 69 10.60 -0.93 5.72
N ILE A 70 9.32 -0.73 5.37
CA ILE A 70 8.93 0.03 4.18
C ILE A 70 9.40 1.49 4.32
N GLN A 71 9.06 2.18 5.41
CA GLN A 71 9.44 3.58 5.63
C GLN A 71 10.95 3.79 5.58
N THR A 72 11.71 2.93 6.25
CA THR A 72 13.19 2.98 6.25
C THR A 72 13.75 2.82 4.84
N ARG A 73 13.22 1.88 4.06
CA ARG A 73 13.67 1.64 2.68
C ARG A 73 13.38 2.85 1.78
N TYR A 74 12.19 3.45 1.90
CA TYR A 74 11.84 4.63 1.11
C TYR A 74 12.66 5.87 1.47
N ARG A 75 13.04 6.04 2.74
CA ARG A 75 13.95 7.13 3.16
C ARG A 75 15.32 7.07 2.48
N VAL A 76 15.78 5.88 2.07
CA VAL A 76 17.04 5.69 1.35
C VAL A 76 16.86 5.87 -0.16
N LEU A 77 15.69 5.49 -0.70
CA LEU A 77 15.44 5.44 -2.14
C LEU A 77 14.73 6.68 -2.70
N SER A 78 14.16 7.53 -1.86
CA SER A 78 13.37 8.69 -2.28
C SER A 78 13.37 9.79 -1.21
N GLU A 79 13.25 11.04 -1.66
CA GLU A 79 12.96 12.19 -0.79
C GLU A 79 11.46 12.25 -0.40
N LYS A 80 10.59 11.54 -1.13
CA LYS A 80 9.17 11.45 -0.83
C LYS A 80 8.93 10.41 0.25
N GLU A 81 8.11 10.77 1.24
CA GLU A 81 7.78 9.88 2.34
C GLU A 81 6.61 8.93 2.01
N VAL A 82 6.59 7.80 2.73
CA VAL A 82 5.45 6.88 2.74
C VAL A 82 4.39 7.42 3.68
N LEU A 83 3.18 7.62 3.17
CA LEU A 83 2.06 8.15 3.95
C LEU A 83 1.18 7.00 4.44
N ILE A 84 0.77 7.07 5.70
CA ILE A 84 -0.08 6.07 6.35
C ILE A 84 -1.26 6.81 6.97
N SER A 85 -2.46 6.31 6.74
CA SER A 85 -3.68 6.88 7.33
C SER A 85 -4.68 5.79 7.65
N ASP A 86 -5.33 5.94 8.80
CA ASP A 86 -6.48 5.17 9.24
C ASP A 86 -7.63 6.15 9.44
N ASN A 87 -8.58 6.17 8.51
CA ASN A 87 -9.75 7.03 8.55
C ASN A 87 -10.90 6.44 7.73
N ASP A 88 -12.12 6.91 8.00
CA ASP A 88 -13.33 6.56 7.25
C ASP A 88 -13.60 5.05 7.13
N GLY A 89 -13.10 4.25 8.07
CA GLY A 89 -13.23 2.79 8.04
C GLY A 89 -12.22 2.10 7.12
N PHE A 90 -11.12 2.76 6.75
CA PHE A 90 -10.07 2.20 5.90
C PHE A 90 -8.67 2.45 6.44
N PHE A 91 -7.82 1.44 6.27
CA PHE A 91 -6.38 1.57 6.41
C PHE A 91 -5.78 1.80 5.02
N THR A 92 -5.00 2.86 4.87
CA THR A 92 -4.41 3.27 3.59
C THR A 92 -2.92 3.53 3.76
N VAL A 93 -2.13 2.95 2.86
CA VAL A 93 -0.69 3.26 2.73
C VAL A 93 -0.42 3.75 1.32
N LYS A 94 0.20 4.92 1.21
CA LYS A 94 0.63 5.51 -0.06
C LYS A 94 2.15 5.45 -0.16
N VAL A 95 2.66 4.73 -1.14
CA VAL A 95 4.09 4.60 -1.41
C VAL A 95 4.46 5.35 -2.69
N PRO A 96 5.46 6.26 -2.65
CA PRO A 96 5.90 6.97 -3.84
C PRO A 96 6.38 6.01 -4.95
N ILE A 97 6.15 6.37 -6.21
CA ILE A 97 6.74 5.65 -7.34
C ILE A 97 8.19 6.16 -7.52
N LEU A 98 9.16 5.24 -7.49
CA LEU A 98 10.59 5.55 -7.48
C LEU A 98 11.13 5.91 -8.87
N ALA A 99 10.60 5.29 -9.91
CA ALA A 99 10.91 5.60 -11.30
C ALA A 99 9.60 5.63 -12.09
N GLU A 100 9.25 6.80 -12.60
CA GLU A 100 8.06 7.02 -13.43
C GLU A 100 8.50 7.29 -14.86
N THR A 101 8.00 6.49 -15.82
CA THR A 101 8.20 6.76 -17.24
C THR A 101 6.82 6.87 -17.88
N ASN A 102 6.41 8.10 -18.19
CA ASN A 102 5.24 8.35 -19.03
C ASN A 102 5.65 8.16 -20.49
N LEU A 103 5.13 7.11 -21.14
CA LEU A 103 5.36 6.84 -22.57
C LEU A 103 4.45 7.66 -23.50
N GLN A 104 3.96 8.81 -23.04
CA GLN A 104 3.17 9.73 -23.85
C GLN A 104 3.95 11.05 -24.00
N ASN A 105 4.70 11.16 -25.11
CA ASN A 105 4.94 12.37 -25.91
C ASN A 105 6.22 12.20 -26.79
N PRO A 106 6.14 11.58 -27.97
CA PRO A 106 6.89 12.11 -29.10
C PRO A 106 6.17 13.39 -29.58
N GLN A 107 6.93 14.49 -29.62
CA GLN A 107 6.56 15.72 -30.34
C GLN A 107 6.15 15.43 -31.78
#